data_AF-A0A5B0PXI5-F1
#
_entry.id   AF-A0A5B0PXI5-F1
#
_cell.length_a   1.000
_cell.length_b   1.000
_cell.length_c   1.000
_cell.angle_alpha   90.00
_cell.angle_beta   90.00
_cell.angle_gamma   90.00
#
_symmetry.space_group_name_H-M   'P 1'
#
loop_
_entity.id
_entity.type
_entity.pdbx_description
1 polymer ?
#
loop_
_entity_poly.entity_id
_entity_poly.type
_entity_poly.pdbx_seq_one_letter_code
_entity_poly.pdbx_strand_id
1 'polypeptide(L)'
;MRVIQQANVDNFDALLANPSAITKDPNLLTMTRKRNKTTPKGTLSYPSAVAQDLVHHLVHSFEVFYGELLGPQAKFPVAAFFGVEQATIIVGSMDQICSRGSQNMGLMELLMGVQCFPGQLESLNNAIIQWMASKVYLSHLLQTANLTRFIKSEGLQVQEAMAAKPAALQSQAKAR
;
A
#
# COMPACT_ATOMS: atom_id res chain seq x y z
N MET A 1 -9.34 -1.57 32.43
CA MET A 1 -9.96 -2.92 32.48
C MET A 1 -10.93 -3.06 31.32
N ARG A 2 -10.85 -4.12 30.50
CA ARG A 2 -11.88 -4.45 29.50
C ARG A 2 -12.92 -5.32 30.20
N VAL A 3 -14.09 -4.75 30.49
CA VAL A 3 -15.08 -5.33 31.40
C VAL A 3 -15.91 -6.43 30.71
N ILE A 4 -16.06 -6.41 29.39
CA ILE A 4 -16.79 -7.43 28.63
C ILE A 4 -15.97 -7.78 27.38
N GLN A 5 -15.67 -9.06 27.17
CA GLN A 5 -14.85 -9.52 26.04
C GLN A 5 -15.65 -10.25 24.95
N GLN A 6 -16.75 -10.91 25.31
CA GLN A 6 -17.62 -11.65 24.40
C GLN A 6 -18.97 -11.92 25.07
N ALA A 7 -20.08 -11.66 24.38
CA ALA A 7 -21.43 -11.95 24.84
C ALA A 7 -22.15 -12.82 23.80
N ASN A 8 -22.80 -13.88 24.24
CA ASN A 8 -23.70 -14.71 23.44
C ASN A 8 -24.98 -14.97 24.25
N VAL A 9 -25.94 -15.67 23.64
CA VAL A 9 -27.23 -15.95 24.29
C VAL A 9 -27.03 -16.82 25.53
N ASP A 10 -26.07 -17.73 25.51
CA ASP A 10 -25.83 -18.72 26.55
C ASP A 10 -25.11 -18.16 27.78
N ASN A 11 -24.37 -17.06 27.63
CA ASN A 11 -23.54 -16.48 28.69
C ASN A 11 -24.10 -15.17 29.26
N PHE A 12 -25.29 -14.75 28.85
CA PHE A 12 -25.90 -13.47 29.23
C PHE A 12 -26.07 -13.33 30.75
N ASP A 13 -26.61 -14.35 31.41
CA ASP A 13 -26.82 -14.33 32.87
C ASP A 13 -25.48 -14.34 33.63
N ALA A 14 -24.50 -15.09 33.14
CA ALA A 14 -23.14 -15.10 33.69
C ALA A 14 -22.44 -13.75 33.52
N LEU A 15 -22.75 -13.02 32.44
CA LEU A 15 -22.23 -11.69 32.13
C LEU A 15 -22.80 -10.63 33.07
N LEU A 16 -24.07 -10.74 33.43
CA LEU A 16 -24.71 -9.89 34.44
C LEU A 16 -24.12 -10.12 35.84
N ALA A 17 -23.80 -11.37 36.17
CA ALA A 17 -23.26 -11.73 37.48
C ALA A 17 -21.77 -11.38 37.66
N ASN A 18 -20.93 -11.65 36.65
CA ASN A 18 -19.51 -11.32 36.68
C ASN A 18 -18.94 -11.11 35.26
N PRO A 19 -18.95 -9.86 34.75
CA PRO A 19 -18.51 -9.53 33.39
C PRO A 19 -17.06 -9.96 33.09
N SER A 20 -16.20 -9.88 34.12
CA SER A 20 -14.77 -10.17 34.05
C SER A 20 -14.42 -11.65 34.03
N ALA A 21 -15.37 -12.54 34.35
CA ALA A 21 -15.16 -13.99 34.37
C ALA A 21 -15.31 -14.65 32.99
N ILE A 22 -15.87 -13.93 32.01
CA ILE A 22 -16.09 -14.47 30.67
C ILE A 22 -14.78 -14.44 29.90
N THR A 23 -14.22 -15.62 29.70
CA THR A 23 -13.08 -15.85 28.82
C THR A 23 -13.49 -15.65 27.36
N LYS A 24 -12.68 -14.89 26.63
CA LYS A 24 -12.83 -14.77 25.18
C LYS A 24 -12.57 -16.13 24.54
N ASP A 25 -13.47 -16.56 23.65
CA ASP A 25 -13.26 -17.78 22.87
C ASP A 25 -12.13 -17.53 21.85
N PRO A 26 -11.01 -18.27 21.93
CA PRO A 26 -9.89 -18.11 21.00
C PRO A 26 -10.26 -18.48 19.56
N ASN A 27 -11.31 -19.29 19.35
CA ASN A 27 -11.79 -19.67 18.01
C ASN A 27 -12.69 -18.59 17.38
N LEU A 28 -13.15 -17.60 18.16
CA LEU A 28 -13.99 -16.53 17.66
C LEU A 28 -13.15 -15.37 17.12
N LEU A 29 -12.79 -15.46 15.84
CA LEU A 29 -12.12 -14.39 15.10
C LEU A 29 -13.04 -13.19 14.92
N THR A 30 -12.77 -12.13 15.68
CA THR A 30 -13.49 -10.86 15.62
C THR A 30 -12.58 -9.76 15.12
N MET A 31 -13.06 -8.97 14.14
CA MET A 31 -12.35 -7.76 13.72
C MET A 31 -12.29 -6.77 14.89
N THR A 32 -11.11 -6.21 15.13
CA THR A 32 -10.95 -5.21 16.20
C THR A 32 -11.17 -3.81 15.65
N ARG A 33 -12.06 -3.04 16.28
CA ARG A 33 -12.35 -1.65 15.92
C ARG A 33 -11.35 -0.69 16.60
N LYS A 34 -10.54 0.05 15.83
CA LYS A 34 -9.70 1.17 16.28
C LYS A 34 -10.36 2.55 16.07
N ARG A 35 -9.77 3.61 16.63
CA ARG A 35 -10.33 4.98 16.56
C ARG A 35 -10.00 5.63 15.20
N ASN A 36 -10.98 6.27 14.57
CA ASN A 36 -10.79 7.03 13.33
C ASN A 36 -9.68 8.08 13.51
N LYS A 37 -8.69 8.09 12.61
CA LYS A 37 -7.78 9.23 12.44
C LYS A 37 -7.88 9.71 11.01
N THR A 38 -7.60 10.98 10.79
CA THR A 38 -7.57 11.61 9.48
C THR A 38 -6.43 11.02 8.66
N THR A 39 -6.74 10.48 7.48
CA THR A 39 -5.74 10.00 6.52
C THR A 39 -5.09 11.18 5.80
N PRO A 40 -3.75 11.23 5.71
CA PRO A 40 -3.07 12.26 4.91
C PRO A 40 -3.35 12.07 3.42
N LYS A 41 -3.18 13.14 2.63
CA LYS A 41 -3.28 13.07 1.17
C LYS A 41 -2.10 12.23 0.65
N GLY A 42 -2.41 11.08 0.06
CA GLY A 42 -1.42 10.16 -0.52
C GLY A 42 -0.74 10.74 -1.76
N THR A 43 0.47 10.26 -2.05
CA THR A 43 1.21 10.53 -3.27
C THR A 43 1.68 9.19 -3.86
N LEU A 44 1.62 9.14 -5.19
CA LEU A 44 2.06 7.99 -5.97
C LEU A 44 2.86 8.46 -7.18
N SER A 45 4.12 8.04 -7.24
CA SER A 45 5.03 8.33 -8.34
C SER A 45 4.92 7.34 -9.50
N TYR A 46 4.25 6.20 -9.29
CA TYR A 46 4.16 5.14 -10.28
C TYR A 46 3.19 5.47 -11.42
N PRO A 47 3.48 5.05 -12.66
CA PRO A 47 2.52 5.10 -13.75
C PRO A 47 1.25 4.31 -13.43
N SER A 48 0.11 4.73 -14.01
CA SER A 48 -1.20 4.12 -13.76
C SER A 48 -1.23 2.60 -13.97
N ALA A 49 -0.55 2.08 -15.00
CA ALA A 49 -0.50 0.64 -15.26
C ALA A 49 0.22 -0.15 -14.14
N VAL A 50 1.34 0.39 -13.65
CA VAL A 50 2.12 -0.20 -12.55
C VAL A 50 1.33 -0.13 -11.25
N ALA A 51 0.63 0.97 -11.01
CA ALA A 51 -0.26 1.13 -9.87
C ALA A 51 -1.41 0.13 -9.89
N GLN A 52 -2.06 -0.08 -11.04
CA GLN A 52 -3.14 -1.06 -11.19
C GLN A 52 -2.66 -2.49 -10.96
N ASP A 53 -1.46 -2.84 -11.44
CA ASP A 53 -0.86 -4.14 -11.17
C ASP A 53 -0.70 -4.40 -9.66
N LEU A 54 -0.20 -3.40 -8.91
CA LEU A 54 -0.11 -3.50 -7.45
C LEU A 54 -1.49 -3.62 -6.80
N VAL A 55 -2.49 -2.87 -7.26
CA VAL A 55 -3.87 -2.98 -6.74
C VAL A 55 -4.38 -4.41 -6.88
N HIS A 56 -4.25 -5.01 -8.07
CA HIS A 56 -4.69 -6.38 -8.30
C HIS A 56 -3.89 -7.38 -7.45
N HIS A 57 -2.58 -7.17 -7.31
CA HIS A 57 -1.74 -8.00 -6.45
C HIS A 57 -2.22 -7.98 -4.99
N LEU A 58 -2.50 -6.79 -4.44
CA LEU A 58 -2.97 -6.67 -3.05
C LEU A 58 -4.33 -7.30 -2.82
N VAL A 59 -5.27 -7.13 -3.76
CA VAL A 59 -6.59 -7.79 -3.66
C VAL A 59 -6.42 -9.30 -3.67
N HIS A 60 -5.64 -9.83 -4.60
CA HIS A 60 -5.39 -11.27 -4.70
C HIS A 60 -4.68 -11.84 -3.46
N SER A 61 -3.65 -11.16 -2.96
CA SER A 61 -2.98 -11.58 -1.73
C SER A 61 -3.91 -11.57 -0.52
N PHE A 62 -4.85 -10.62 -0.46
CA PHE A 62 -5.85 -10.61 0.60
C PHE A 62 -6.88 -11.73 0.45
N GLU A 63 -7.29 -12.11 -0.76
CA GLU A 63 -8.15 -13.27 -1.00
C GLU A 63 -7.50 -14.57 -0.48
N VAL A 64 -6.21 -14.76 -0.75
CA VAL A 64 -5.44 -15.91 -0.24
C VAL A 64 -5.40 -15.89 1.29
N PHE A 65 -5.02 -14.75 1.89
CA PHE A 65 -5.01 -14.59 3.35
C PHE A 65 -6.38 -14.87 3.98
N TYR A 66 -7.46 -14.36 3.38
CA TYR A 66 -8.82 -14.54 3.88
C TYR A 66 -9.25 -16.01 3.81
N GLY A 67 -8.91 -16.70 2.73
CA GLY A 67 -9.13 -18.14 2.57
C GLY A 67 -8.36 -18.98 3.58
N GLU A 68 -7.10 -18.63 3.88
CA GLU A 68 -6.31 -19.30 4.90
C GLU A 68 -6.83 -19.04 6.32
N LEU A 69 -7.30 -17.82 6.60
CA LEU A 69 -7.76 -17.41 7.92
C LEU A 69 -9.11 -18.03 8.31
N LEU A 70 -10.08 -18.03 7.39
CA LEU A 70 -11.46 -18.45 7.68
C LEU A 70 -11.82 -19.80 7.05
N GLY A 71 -11.06 -20.26 6.06
CA GLY A 71 -11.31 -21.51 5.35
C GLY A 71 -12.74 -21.59 4.79
N PRO A 72 -13.37 -22.78 4.81
CA PRO A 72 -14.75 -22.95 4.32
C PRO A 72 -15.81 -22.28 5.21
N GLN A 73 -15.43 -21.63 6.32
CA GLN A 73 -16.37 -20.96 7.23
C GLN A 73 -16.63 -19.48 6.88
N ALA A 74 -16.07 -18.99 5.77
CA ALA A 74 -16.34 -17.65 5.28
C ALA A 74 -17.84 -17.46 4.95
N LYS A 75 -18.53 -16.67 5.78
CA LYS A 75 -19.95 -16.31 5.57
C LYS A 75 -20.14 -15.13 4.62
N PHE A 76 -19.07 -14.37 4.37
CA PHE A 76 -19.11 -13.13 3.59
C PHE A 76 -18.06 -13.18 2.48
N PRO A 77 -18.30 -12.49 1.35
CA PRO A 77 -17.28 -12.38 0.31
C PRO A 77 -16.10 -11.53 0.79
N VAL A 78 -14.90 -11.84 0.28
CA VAL A 78 -13.64 -11.15 0.58
C VAL A 78 -13.77 -9.63 0.39
N ALA A 79 -14.41 -9.22 -0.71
CA ALA A 79 -14.61 -7.83 -1.10
C ALA A 79 -15.41 -7.00 -0.08
N ALA A 80 -16.17 -7.63 0.83
CA ALA A 80 -16.85 -6.93 1.91
C ALA A 80 -15.86 -6.34 2.94
N PHE A 81 -14.65 -6.88 3.02
CA PHE A 81 -13.63 -6.45 3.99
C PHE A 81 -12.49 -5.69 3.32
N PHE A 82 -12.05 -6.14 2.15
CA PHE A 82 -10.97 -5.52 1.41
C PHE A 82 -11.12 -5.84 -0.08
N GLY A 83 -11.20 -4.78 -0.88
CA GLY A 83 -11.31 -4.88 -2.33
C GLY A 83 -10.52 -3.80 -3.03
N VAL A 84 -10.89 -3.55 -4.29
CA VAL A 84 -10.19 -2.62 -5.19
C VAL A 84 -10.13 -1.20 -4.61
N GLU A 85 -11.20 -0.72 -3.96
CA GLU A 85 -11.24 0.62 -3.38
C GLU A 85 -10.21 0.78 -2.25
N GLN A 86 -10.17 -0.16 -1.31
CA GLN A 86 -9.23 -0.15 -0.19
C GLN A 86 -7.79 -0.31 -0.68
N ALA A 87 -7.56 -1.23 -1.62
CA ALA A 87 -6.26 -1.41 -2.24
C ALA A 87 -5.80 -0.13 -2.96
N THR A 88 -6.69 0.55 -3.68
CA THR A 88 -6.38 1.82 -4.38
C THR A 88 -5.96 2.93 -3.41
N ILE A 89 -6.58 3.00 -2.23
CA ILE A 89 -6.21 3.98 -1.18
C ILE A 89 -4.78 3.73 -0.67
N ILE A 90 -4.43 2.46 -0.42
CA ILE A 90 -3.08 2.07 -0.01
C ILE A 90 -2.08 2.40 -1.11
N VAL A 91 -2.38 1.97 -2.35
CA VAL A 91 -1.52 2.21 -3.51
C VAL A 91 -1.32 3.70 -3.77
N GLY A 92 -2.37 4.51 -3.60
CA GLY A 92 -2.31 5.97 -3.74
C GLY A 92 -1.40 6.67 -2.72
N SER A 93 -0.94 5.96 -1.68
CA SER A 93 -0.04 6.49 -0.64
C SER A 93 1.31 5.77 -0.59
N MET A 94 1.68 5.05 -1.66
CA MET A 94 2.90 4.23 -1.68
C MET A 94 4.18 5.02 -1.51
N ASP A 95 4.27 6.24 -2.01
CA ASP A 95 5.47 7.05 -1.81
C ASP A 95 5.70 7.33 -0.32
N GLN A 96 4.63 7.54 0.44
CA GLN A 96 4.69 7.72 1.89
C GLN A 96 4.94 6.40 2.63
N ILE A 97 4.28 5.31 2.22
CA ILE A 97 4.42 3.99 2.85
C ILE A 97 5.87 3.51 2.71
N CYS A 98 6.47 3.64 1.53
CA CYS A 98 7.83 3.18 1.25
C CYS A 98 8.91 4.23 1.56
N SER A 99 8.54 5.40 2.11
CA SER A 99 9.51 6.45 2.43
C SER A 99 10.50 6.00 3.52
N ARG A 100 11.80 6.25 3.32
CA ARG A 100 12.91 6.02 4.27
C ARG A 100 13.37 4.56 4.45
N GLY A 101 13.12 3.68 3.49
CA GLY A 101 13.75 2.36 3.43
C GLY A 101 13.11 1.28 4.31
N SER A 102 12.06 1.61 5.07
CA SER A 102 11.16 0.66 5.72
C SER A 102 9.71 1.04 5.47
N GLN A 103 8.83 0.04 5.35
CA GLN A 103 7.41 0.30 5.14
C GLN A 103 6.79 0.88 6.41
N ASN A 104 6.12 2.02 6.28
CA ASN A 104 5.42 2.67 7.38
C ASN A 104 4.12 1.92 7.70
N MET A 105 4.26 0.85 8.50
CA MET A 105 3.16 0.01 8.97
C MET A 105 2.06 0.79 9.68
N GLY A 106 2.41 1.86 10.40
CA GLY A 106 1.44 2.71 11.09
C GLY A 106 0.57 3.54 10.14
N LEU A 107 1.13 3.99 9.01
CA LEU A 107 0.37 4.67 7.95
C LEU A 107 -0.51 3.67 7.19
N MET A 108 0.01 2.48 6.91
CA MET A 108 -0.74 1.43 6.23
C MET A 108 -1.93 0.94 7.06
N GLU A 109 -1.72 0.74 8.36
CA GLU A 109 -2.80 0.46 9.31
C GLU A 109 -3.85 1.57 9.32
N LEU A 110 -3.42 2.84 9.28
CA LEU A 110 -4.33 3.97 9.21
C LEU A 110 -5.17 3.99 7.92
N LEU A 111 -4.57 3.63 6.79
CA LEU A 111 -5.22 3.62 5.47
C LEU A 111 -6.19 2.45 5.29
N MET A 112 -5.85 1.28 5.83
CA MET A 112 -6.76 0.12 5.92
C MET A 112 -7.98 0.42 6.79
N GLY A 113 -7.84 1.38 7.70
CA GLY A 113 -8.90 1.87 8.54
C GLY A 113 -9.06 1.04 9.81
N VAL A 114 -10.28 1.06 10.32
CA VAL A 114 -10.54 0.81 11.73
C VAL A 114 -10.75 -0.65 12.07
N GLN A 115 -11.12 -1.49 11.12
CA GLN A 115 -11.33 -2.92 11.33
C GLN A 115 -10.34 -3.72 10.49
N CYS A 116 -9.54 -4.55 11.15
CA CYS A 116 -8.59 -5.45 10.52
C CYS A 116 -8.67 -6.84 11.16
N PHE A 117 -8.45 -7.87 10.36
CA PHE A 117 -8.20 -9.21 10.88
C PHE A 117 -6.80 -9.29 11.50
N PRO A 118 -6.60 -10.16 12.51
CA PRO A 118 -5.26 -10.46 13.02
C PRO A 118 -4.35 -10.96 11.88
N GLY A 119 -3.15 -10.40 11.73
CA GLY A 119 -2.21 -10.78 10.67
C GLY A 119 -2.45 -10.12 9.31
N GLN A 120 -3.55 -9.38 9.12
CA GLN A 120 -3.87 -8.73 7.85
C GLN A 120 -2.82 -7.69 7.44
N LEU A 121 -2.37 -6.88 8.40
CA LEU A 121 -1.41 -5.82 8.14
C LEU A 121 -0.06 -6.39 7.71
N GLU A 122 0.42 -7.41 8.42
CA GLU A 122 1.66 -8.12 8.12
C GLU A 122 1.58 -8.83 6.77
N SER A 123 0.44 -9.48 6.48
CA SER A 123 0.19 -10.16 5.19
C SER A 123 0.25 -9.18 4.02
N LEU A 124 -0.47 -8.06 4.11
CA LEU A 124 -0.46 -7.04 3.06
C LEU A 124 0.91 -6.37 2.92
N ASN A 125 1.62 -6.15 4.03
CA ASN A 125 2.97 -5.61 3.97
C ASN A 125 3.94 -6.55 3.24
N ASN A 126 3.85 -7.85 3.52
CA ASN A 126 4.62 -8.88 2.82
C ASN A 126 4.25 -8.94 1.33
N ALA A 127 2.97 -8.79 0.98
CA ALA A 127 2.53 -8.71 -0.42
C ALA A 127 3.18 -7.52 -1.15
N ILE A 128 3.25 -6.34 -0.51
CA ILE A 128 3.97 -5.19 -1.07
C ILE A 128 5.46 -5.52 -1.30
N ILE A 129 6.13 -6.15 -0.33
CA ILE A 129 7.54 -6.55 -0.47
C ILE A 129 7.71 -7.51 -1.65
N GLN A 130 6.85 -8.53 -1.74
CA GLN A 130 6.87 -9.51 -2.83
C GLN A 130 6.63 -8.87 -4.19
N TRP A 131 5.68 -7.93 -4.28
CA TRP A 131 5.43 -7.16 -5.49
C TRP A 131 6.62 -6.29 -5.87
N MET A 132 7.29 -5.64 -4.92
CA MET A 132 8.52 -4.88 -5.18
C MET A 132 9.68 -5.79 -5.63
N ALA A 133 9.66 -7.08 -5.28
CA ALA A 133 10.60 -8.06 -5.82
C ALA A 133 10.16 -8.63 -7.19
N SER A 134 8.97 -8.26 -7.69
CA SER A 134 8.44 -8.78 -8.95
C SER A 134 9.12 -8.20 -10.18
N LYS A 135 9.02 -8.92 -11.30
CA LYS A 135 9.54 -8.47 -12.60
C LYS A 135 8.88 -7.18 -13.07
N VAL A 136 7.61 -6.95 -12.76
CA VAL A 136 6.86 -5.76 -13.20
C VAL A 136 7.48 -4.51 -12.56
N TYR A 137 7.66 -4.52 -11.24
CA TYR A 137 8.27 -3.40 -10.53
C TYR A 137 9.73 -3.17 -10.93
N LEU A 138 10.54 -4.24 -11.00
CA LEU A 138 11.95 -4.14 -11.40
C LEU A 138 12.10 -3.62 -12.85
N SER A 139 11.22 -4.04 -13.77
CA SER A 139 11.20 -3.52 -15.14
C SER A 139 10.86 -2.03 -15.17
N HIS A 140 9.87 -1.60 -14.38
CA HIS A 140 9.52 -0.19 -14.24
C HIS A 140 10.69 0.65 -13.71
N LEU A 141 11.41 0.16 -12.68
CA LEU A 141 12.60 0.83 -12.15
C LEU A 141 13.69 0.97 -13.21
N LEU A 142 13.95 -0.09 -13.97
CA LEU A 142 14.95 -0.08 -15.05
C LEU A 142 14.58 0.92 -16.14
N GLN A 143 13.33 0.93 -16.60
CA GLN A 143 12.83 1.87 -17.60
C GLN A 143 12.95 3.31 -17.12
N THR A 144 12.59 3.58 -15.87
CA THR A 144 12.68 4.92 -15.27
C THR A 144 14.14 5.39 -15.17
N ALA A 145 15.05 4.52 -14.77
CA ALA A 145 16.48 4.82 -14.73
C ALA A 145 17.05 5.11 -16.13
N ASN A 146 16.67 4.30 -17.13
CA ASN A 146 17.09 4.50 -18.52
C ASN A 146 16.57 5.80 -19.10
N LEU A 147 15.30 6.12 -18.88
CA LEU A 147 14.69 7.38 -19.31
C LEU A 147 15.39 8.58 -18.65
N THR A 148 15.67 8.50 -17.35
CA THR A 148 16.38 9.57 -16.63
C THR A 148 17.79 9.79 -17.20
N ARG A 149 18.51 8.71 -17.52
CA ARG A 149 19.84 8.79 -18.15
C ARG A 149 19.75 9.45 -19.53
N PHE A 150 18.78 9.02 -20.33
CA PHE A 150 18.54 9.57 -21.67
C PHE A 150 18.21 11.07 -21.63
N ILE A 151 17.29 11.49 -20.75
CA ILE A 151 16.92 12.91 -20.60
C ILE A 151 18.15 13.76 -20.21
N LYS A 152 19.00 13.25 -19.31
CA LYS A 152 20.23 13.94 -18.93
C LYS A 152 21.22 14.07 -20.09
N SER A 153 21.43 13.00 -20.87
CA SER A 153 22.35 13.06 -22.01
C SER A 153 21.85 13.98 -23.12
N GLU A 154 20.56 13.91 -23.46
CA GLU A 154 19.94 14.81 -24.44
C GLU A 154 19.98 16.27 -23.95
N GLY A 155 19.71 16.50 -22.67
CA GLY A 155 19.79 17.83 -22.07
C GLY A 155 21.18 18.46 -22.21
N LEU A 156 22.24 17.67 -22.01
CA LEU A 156 23.62 18.12 -22.23
C LEU A 156 23.90 18.41 -23.70
N GLN A 157 23.51 17.51 -24.62
CA GLN A 157 23.71 17.73 -26.06
C GLN A 157 23.00 18.99 -26.56
N VAL A 158 21.77 19.24 -26.11
CA VAL A 158 21.01 20.44 -26.48
C VAL A 158 21.68 21.70 -25.94
N GLN A 159 22.21 21.67 -24.71
CA GLN A 159 22.96 22.81 -24.14
C GLN A 159 24.25 23.09 -24.92
N GLU A 160 25.01 22.05 -25.26
CA GLU A 160 26.24 22.18 -26.06
C GLU A 160 25.94 22.74 -27.46
N ALA A 161 24.91 22.22 -28.13
CA ALA A 161 24.47 22.72 -29.43
C ALA A 161 23.99 24.18 -29.36
N MET A 162 23.30 24.57 -28.29
CA MET A 162 22.89 25.96 -28.08
C MET A 162 24.06 26.90 -27.77
N ALA A 163 25.12 26.42 -27.11
CA ALA A 163 26.34 27.20 -26.86
C ALA A 163 27.22 27.34 -28.10
N ALA A 164 27.23 26.33 -28.98
CA ALA A 164 28.00 26.35 -30.24
C ALA A 164 27.43 27.32 -31.29
N LYS A 165 26.10 27.47 -31.36
CA LYS A 165 25.42 28.39 -32.30
C LYS A 165 25.86 29.87 -32.18
N PRO A 166 25.88 30.50 -30.99
CA PRO A 166 26.34 31.88 -30.84
C PRO A 166 27.85 32.02 -31.08
N ALA A 167 28.67 31.01 -30.76
CA ALA A 167 30.10 31.03 -31.07
C ALA A 167 30.35 31.03 -32.60
N ALA A 168 29.58 30.26 -33.36
CA ALA A 168 29.64 30.24 -34.82
C ALA A 168 29.13 31.55 -35.46
N LEU A 169 28.10 32.18 -34.88
CA LEU A 169 27.61 33.48 -35.35
C LEU A 169 28.60 34.62 -35.04
N GLN A 170 29.28 34.57 -33.88
CA GLN A 170 30.31 35.54 -33.53
C GLN A 170 31.56 35.42 -34.41
N SER A 171 31.97 34.20 -34.78
CA SER A 171 33.10 34.02 -35.68
C SER A 171 32.78 34.46 -37.11
N GLN A 172 31.56 34.20 -37.61
CA GLN A 172 31.09 34.74 -38.90
C GLN A 172 30.96 36.26 -38.91
N ALA A 173 30.52 36.88 -37.81
CA ALA A 173 30.42 38.33 -37.70
C ALA A 173 31.79 39.03 -37.65
N LYS A 174 32.83 38.38 -37.11
CA LYS A 174 34.22 38.89 -37.10
C LYS A 174 34.98 38.66 -38.40
N ALA A 175 34.48 37.79 -39.27
CA ALA A 175 35.08 37.48 -40.57
C ALA A 175 34.52 38.33 -41.73
N ARG A 176 33.58 39.24 -41.43
CA ARG A 176 33.09 40.30 -42.33
C ARG A 176 33.72 41.63 -41.96
#